data_AF-A0A968CZH1-F1
#
_entry.id   AF-A0A968CZH1-F1
#
_cell.length_a   1.000
_cell.length_b   1.000
_cell.length_c   1.000
_cell.angle_alpha   90.00
_cell.angle_beta   90.00
_cell.angle_gamma   90.00
#
_symmetry.space_group_name_H-M   'P 1'
#
loop_
_entity.id
_entity.type
_entity.pdbx_description
1 polymer ?
#
loop_
_entity_poly.entity_id
_entity_poly.type
_entity_poly.pdbx_seq_one_letter_code
_entity_poly.pdbx_strand_id
1 'polypeptide(L)'
;MTATTTQKQVDNGVNVEALIGAREALTNAPEAAKFTWRANCKWVNGTHSKSSVKGFFGLGEEQSHKTEFTFEADHPEVFASEDHGATPVELVLAGLAS
;
A
#
# COMPACT_ATOMS: atom_id res chain seq x y z
N MET A 1 17.51 34.50 31.49
CA MET A 1 16.11 34.15 31.19
C MET A 1 16.15 32.98 30.21
N THR A 2 15.80 31.78 30.67
CA THR A 2 15.75 30.57 29.84
C THR A 2 14.38 30.49 29.20
N ALA A 3 14.32 30.62 27.87
CA ALA A 3 13.07 30.48 27.13
C ALA A 3 12.69 29.01 27.07
N THR A 4 11.61 28.63 27.75
CA THR A 4 10.99 27.31 27.59
C THR A 4 10.31 27.28 26.23
N THR A 5 10.94 26.65 25.25
CA THR A 5 10.32 26.39 23.95
C THR A 5 9.25 25.31 24.12
N THR A 6 7.99 25.71 24.22
CA THR A 6 6.86 24.79 24.12
C THR A 6 6.86 24.20 22.71
N GLN A 7 7.32 22.95 22.56
CA GLN A 7 7.23 22.25 21.28
C GLN A 7 5.76 22.12 20.89
N LYS A 8 5.39 22.76 19.78
CA LYS A 8 4.06 22.64 19.19
C LYS A 8 3.91 21.20 18.67
N GLN A 9 2.93 20.48 19.20
CA GLN A 9 2.60 19.14 18.71
C GLN A 9 2.22 19.25 17.22
N VAL A 10 2.98 18.58 16.37
CA VAL A 10 2.71 18.51 14.93
C VAL A 10 1.68 17.42 14.71
N ASP A 11 0.58 17.76 14.04
CA ASP A 11 -0.48 16.82 13.68
C ASP A 11 -0.48 16.60 12.17
N ASN A 12 -0.06 15.40 11.77
CA ASN A 12 -0.06 14.94 10.37
C ASN A 12 -1.16 13.90 10.12
N GLY A 13 -2.16 13.79 10.99
CA GLY A 13 -3.25 12.81 10.88
C GLY A 13 -2.86 11.37 11.26
N VAL A 14 -1.68 11.16 11.84
CA VAL A 14 -1.18 9.85 12.29
C VAL A 14 -1.47 9.65 13.77
N ASN A 15 -2.13 8.54 14.13
CA ASN A 15 -2.32 8.16 15.52
C ASN A 15 -1.02 7.58 16.11
N VAL A 16 -0.21 8.44 16.73
CA VAL A 16 1.10 8.09 17.30
C VAL A 16 0.98 7.10 18.47
N GLU A 17 -0.05 7.23 19.31
CA GLU A 17 -0.26 6.34 20.46
C GLU A 17 -0.48 4.89 19.99
N ALA A 18 -1.31 4.70 18.96
CA ALA A 18 -1.52 3.37 18.36
C ALA A 18 -0.22 2.78 17.79
N LEU A 19 0.64 3.59 17.16
CA LEU A 19 1.92 3.12 16.61
C LEU A 19 2.93 2.73 17.69
N ILE A 20 2.95 3.44 18.82
CA ILE A 20 3.79 3.08 19.97
C ILE A 20 3.31 1.76 20.56
N GLY A 21 2.00 1.59 20.77
CA GLY A 21 1.43 0.32 21.23
C GLY A 21 1.72 -0.84 20.27
N ALA A 22 1.60 -0.61 18.96
CA ALA A 22 1.94 -1.62 17.96
C ALA A 22 3.43 -2.00 18.01
N ARG A 23 4.34 -1.04 18.21
CA ARG A 23 5.78 -1.31 18.37
C ARG A 23 6.05 -2.24 19.55
N GLU A 24 5.45 -1.97 20.70
CA GLU A 24 5.62 -2.81 21.90
C GLU A 24 5.08 -4.23 21.66
N ALA A 25 3.89 -4.34 21.07
CA ALA A 25 3.28 -5.63 20.74
C ALA A 25 4.15 -6.45 19.77
N LEU A 26 4.64 -5.84 18.69
CA LEU A 26 5.47 -6.50 17.69
C LEU A 26 6.89 -6.81 18.21
N THR A 27 7.41 -6.03 19.16
CA THR A 27 8.68 -6.35 19.84
C THR A 27 8.54 -7.63 20.67
N ASN A 28 7.41 -7.80 21.36
CA ASN A 28 7.13 -8.99 22.16
C ASN A 28 6.72 -10.21 21.32
N ALA A 29 6.22 -10.00 20.10
CA ALA A 29 5.86 -11.06 19.15
C ALA A 29 6.42 -10.79 17.74
N PRO A 30 7.73 -10.96 17.50
CA PRO A 30 8.36 -10.61 16.22
C PRO A 30 7.80 -11.34 15.01
N GLU A 31 7.28 -12.56 15.19
CA GLU A 31 6.62 -13.32 14.13
C GLU A 31 5.37 -12.61 13.59
N ALA A 32 4.67 -11.83 14.43
CA ALA A 32 3.53 -11.02 14.00
C ALA A 32 3.93 -9.85 13.08
N ALA A 33 5.22 -9.48 13.04
CA ALA A 33 5.74 -8.46 12.15
C ALA A 33 6.06 -8.98 10.73
N LYS A 34 5.84 -10.27 10.45
CA LYS A 34 6.02 -10.85 9.11
C LYS A 34 4.75 -10.65 8.29
N PHE A 35 4.87 -9.92 7.19
CA PHE A 35 3.77 -9.67 6.26
C PHE A 35 4.00 -10.38 4.93
N THR A 36 2.92 -10.90 4.34
CA THR A 36 2.90 -11.38 2.96
C THR A 36 1.76 -10.70 2.23
N TRP A 37 2.11 -9.78 1.34
CA TRP A 37 1.17 -9.09 0.45
C TRP A 37 0.89 -9.93 -0.78
N ARG A 38 -0.35 -9.88 -1.29
CA ARG A 38 -0.79 -10.70 -2.42
C ARG A 38 -1.61 -9.86 -3.40
N ALA A 39 -1.43 -10.13 -4.68
CA ALA A 39 -2.23 -9.58 -5.77
C ALA A 39 -2.58 -10.71 -6.74
N ASN A 40 -3.77 -10.63 -7.35
CA ASN A 40 -4.15 -11.50 -8.45
C ASN A 40 -4.18 -10.66 -9.73
N CYS A 41 -3.66 -11.17 -10.84
CA CYS A 41 -3.71 -10.50 -12.13
C CYS A 41 -4.39 -11.39 -13.16
N LYS A 42 -5.32 -10.81 -13.91
CA LYS A 42 -5.99 -11.42 -15.04
C LYS A 42 -5.62 -10.65 -16.30
N TRP A 43 -5.01 -11.33 -17.26
CA TRP A 43 -4.88 -10.80 -18.61
C TRP A 43 -6.27 -10.64 -19.26
N VAL A 44 -6.49 -9.52 -19.95
CA VAL A 44 -7.78 -9.20 -20.58
C VAL A 44 -7.67 -9.34 -22.10
N ASN A 45 -6.89 -8.48 -22.75
CA ASN A 45 -6.61 -8.51 -24.19
C ASN A 45 -5.37 -7.67 -24.50
N GLY A 46 -4.58 -8.05 -25.51
CA GLY A 46 -3.40 -7.26 -25.91
C GLY A 46 -2.49 -6.95 -24.70
N THR A 47 -2.16 -5.68 -24.50
CA THR A 47 -1.41 -5.15 -23.37
C THR A 47 -2.25 -4.89 -22.11
N HIS A 48 -3.56 -5.03 -22.19
CA HIS A 48 -4.50 -4.75 -21.10
C HIS A 48 -4.58 -5.93 -20.10
N SER A 49 -4.39 -5.60 -18.83
CA SER A 49 -4.54 -6.54 -17.71
C SER A 49 -5.21 -5.89 -16.51
N LYS A 50 -5.93 -6.70 -15.72
CA LYS A 50 -6.64 -6.28 -14.51
C LYS A 50 -6.09 -6.99 -13.30
N SER A 51 -5.53 -6.23 -12.36
CA SER A 51 -5.07 -6.73 -11.07
C SER A 51 -6.07 -6.43 -9.95
N SER A 52 -6.15 -7.30 -8.94
CA SER A 52 -6.92 -7.07 -7.72
C SER A 52 -6.12 -7.40 -6.46
N VAL A 53 -6.36 -6.64 -5.39
CA VAL A 53 -5.80 -6.86 -4.05
C VAL A 53 -6.91 -6.84 -3.02
N LYS A 54 -6.88 -7.82 -2.10
CA LYS A 54 -7.91 -7.98 -1.06
C LYS A 54 -7.36 -8.56 0.22
N GLY A 55 -6.65 -9.69 0.13
CA GLY A 55 -6.11 -10.40 1.28
C GLY A 55 -4.60 -10.23 1.43
N PHE A 56 -4.13 -10.28 2.67
CA PHE A 56 -2.70 -10.34 3.02
C PHE A 56 -2.54 -11.11 4.33
N PHE A 57 -1.37 -11.72 4.54
CA PHE A 57 -1.03 -12.26 5.85
C PHE A 57 -0.26 -11.21 6.65
N GLY A 58 -0.56 -11.04 7.93
CA GLY A 58 0.13 -10.12 8.82
C GLY A 58 -0.46 -10.14 10.22
N LEU A 59 0.31 -9.66 11.20
CA LEU A 59 -0.10 -9.66 12.61
C LEU A 59 -0.41 -11.07 13.16
N GLY A 60 0.19 -12.11 12.55
CA GLY A 60 0.05 -13.50 12.97
C GLY A 60 -1.13 -14.26 12.36
N GLU A 61 -1.93 -13.64 11.48
CA GLU A 61 -3.10 -14.27 10.87
C GLU A 61 -3.40 -13.75 9.44
N GLU A 62 -4.39 -14.35 8.78
CA GLU A 62 -4.90 -13.86 7.51
C GLU A 62 -5.80 -12.63 7.71
N GLN A 63 -5.52 -11.58 6.94
CA GLN A 63 -6.21 -10.31 6.97
C GLN A 63 -6.89 -10.04 5.64
N SER A 64 -7.96 -9.24 5.66
CA SER A 64 -8.66 -8.79 4.45
C SER A 64 -9.00 -7.31 4.53
N HIS A 65 -8.78 -6.59 3.44
CA HIS A 65 -9.35 -5.27 3.27
C HIS A 65 -10.88 -5.33 3.31
N LYS A 66 -11.49 -4.23 3.78
CA LYS A 66 -12.95 -4.02 3.72
C LYS A 66 -13.46 -3.96 2.28
N THR A 67 -12.62 -3.45 1.36
CA THR A 67 -12.91 -3.28 -0.06
C THR A 67 -11.81 -3.95 -0.88
N GLU A 68 -12.18 -4.65 -1.95
CA GLU A 68 -11.20 -5.11 -2.95
C GLU A 68 -10.83 -3.93 -3.86
N PHE A 69 -9.54 -3.69 -4.03
CA PHE A 69 -9.05 -2.66 -4.93
C PHE A 69 -8.61 -3.30 -6.24
N THR A 70 -8.95 -2.66 -7.35
CA THR A 70 -8.59 -3.13 -8.70
C THR A 70 -7.79 -2.08 -9.45
N PHE A 71 -6.82 -2.54 -10.22
CA PHE A 71 -5.94 -1.71 -11.03
C PHE A 71 -5.94 -2.26 -12.47
N GLU A 72 -6.27 -1.40 -13.42
CA GLU A 72 -6.11 -1.69 -14.85
C GLU A 72 -4.71 -1.22 -15.26
N ALA A 73 -3.99 -2.05 -16.00
CA ALA A 73 -2.71 -1.69 -16.61
C ALA A 73 -2.79 -1.90 -18.12
N ASP A 74 -2.33 -0.91 -18.89
CA ASP A 74 -2.29 -0.96 -20.35
C ASP A 74 -1.15 -0.08 -20.89
N HIS A 75 -1.15 0.27 -22.17
CA HIS A 75 -0.19 1.21 -22.76
C HIS A 75 -0.90 2.26 -23.63
N PRO A 76 -0.33 3.47 -23.77
CA PRO A 76 -0.81 4.49 -24.68
C PRO A 76 -0.90 4.03 -26.15
N GLU A 77 -1.79 4.64 -26.93
CA GLU A 77 -2.03 4.29 -28.35
C GLU A 77 -0.78 4.31 -29.23
N VAL A 78 0.22 5.15 -28.91
CA VAL A 78 1.50 5.22 -29.64
C VAL A 78 2.29 3.90 -29.60
N PHE A 79 2.00 3.03 -28.63
CA PHE A 79 2.56 1.68 -28.53
C PHE A 79 1.69 0.63 -29.24
N ALA A 80 0.75 1.05 -30.09
CA ALA A 80 -0.25 0.19 -30.73
C ALA A 80 -1.13 -0.58 -29.71
N SER A 81 -1.58 0.15 -28.69
CA SER A 81 -2.44 -0.32 -27.58
C SER A 81 -3.71 0.52 -27.48
N GLU A 82 -4.60 0.20 -26.52
CA GLU A 82 -5.94 0.82 -26.42
C GLU A 82 -6.07 1.82 -25.25
N ASP A 83 -4.98 2.08 -24.51
CA ASP A 83 -4.90 3.08 -23.43
C ASP A 83 -5.96 2.91 -22.32
N HIS A 84 -6.27 1.66 -21.93
CA HIS A 84 -7.26 1.36 -20.89
C HIS A 84 -6.78 1.57 -19.44
N GLY A 85 -5.51 1.92 -19.24
CA GLY A 85 -4.91 2.08 -17.92
C GLY A 85 -3.47 2.52 -18.00
N ALA A 86 -2.94 2.98 -16.86
CA ALA A 86 -1.54 3.37 -16.74
C ALA A 86 -0.61 2.20 -17.11
N THR A 87 0.59 2.52 -17.59
CA THR A 87 1.60 1.50 -17.83
C THR A 87 2.00 0.82 -16.52
N PRO A 88 2.41 -0.47 -16.56
CA PRO A 88 2.91 -1.14 -15.37
C PRO A 88 4.05 -0.35 -14.68
N VAL A 89 4.89 0.36 -15.43
CA VAL A 89 5.98 1.17 -14.89
C VAL A 89 5.45 2.41 -14.16
N GLU A 90 4.42 3.08 -14.67
CA GLU A 90 3.79 4.21 -13.98
C GLU A 90 3.13 3.77 -12.67
N LEU A 91 2.51 2.57 -12.63
CA LEU A 91 1.98 1.99 -11.40
C LEU A 91 3.08 1.74 -10.35
N VAL A 92 4.26 1.29 -10.79
CA VAL A 92 5.44 1.14 -9.90
C VAL A 92 5.90 2.49 -9.38
N LEU A 93 5.97 3.52 -10.22
CA LEU A 93 6.37 4.86 -9.80
C LEU A 93 5.37 5.50 -8.83
N ALA A 94 4.07 5.30 -9.06
CA ALA A 94 3.03 5.73 -8.12
C ALA A 94 3.17 5.04 -6.75
N GLY A 95 3.44 3.73 -6.76
CA GLY A 95 3.71 2.97 -5.54
C GLY A 95 4.97 3.42 -4.81
N LEU A 96 6.01 3.85 -5.53
CA LEU A 96 7.25 4.37 -4.95
C LEU A 96 7.10 5.77 -4.33
N ALA A 97 6.27 6.62 -4.94
CA ALA A 97 6.09 8.01 -4.51
C ALA A 97 5.16 8.16 -3.29
N SER A 98 4.38 7.13 -2.98
CA SER A 98 3.39 7.10 -1.89
C SER A 98 4.02 6.76 -0.54
#